data_AF-A0A2P5CQ17-F1
#
_entry.id   AF-A0A2P5CQ17-F1
#
_cell.length_a   1.000
_cell.length_b   1.000
_cell.length_c   1.000
_cell.angle_alpha   90.00
_cell.angle_beta   90.00
_cell.angle_gamma   90.00
#
_symmetry.space_group_name_H-M   'P 1'
#
loop_
_entity.id
_entity.type
_entity.pdbx_description
1 polymer ?
#
loop_
_entity_poly.entity_id
_entity_poly.type
_entity_poly.pdbx_seq_one_letter_code
_entity_poly.pdbx_strand_id
1 'polypeptide(L)'
;MRANTENLLEILGFLQFLAMYGLVSSLNEDEILNFLEMISQNEYALELSRPFASAYKISEVIQCLIGRKKLIDAVRLACAFGLTDKFPPNKLLTEYMEYAKSCTRQLSEKKKSIKEKVEATDKEIVALRTVVQCIIDYDLESQLPSSTILKRIALLEKIKNDRRHSALFFQSKDEQQQQQLQSQLKQHKSKK
;
A
#
# COMPACT_ATOMS: atom_id res chain seq x y z
N MET A 1 -14.27 -8.57 -4.82
CA MET A 1 -13.49 -9.60 -4.08
C MET A 1 -14.31 -10.00 -2.87
N ARG A 2 -14.85 -11.22 -2.83
CA ARG A 2 -15.84 -11.66 -1.83
C ARG A 2 -15.47 -13.03 -1.21
N ALA A 3 -14.18 -13.36 -1.15
CA ALA A 3 -13.69 -14.69 -0.79
C ALA A 3 -12.92 -14.76 0.56
N ASN A 4 -12.85 -13.69 1.35
CA ASN A 4 -12.03 -13.66 2.59
C ASN A 4 -12.81 -13.43 3.89
N THR A 5 -14.11 -13.11 3.84
CA THR A 5 -14.89 -12.78 5.06
C THR A 5 -15.32 -14.02 5.85
N GLU A 6 -15.58 -15.15 5.19
CA GLU A 6 -15.91 -16.42 5.87
C GLU A 6 -14.70 -16.93 6.66
N ASN A 7 -13.51 -16.92 6.05
CA ASN A 7 -12.26 -17.25 6.72
C ASN A 7 -11.93 -16.28 7.87
N LEU A 8 -12.26 -14.99 7.74
CA LEU A 8 -11.98 -14.00 8.79
C LEU A 8 -12.81 -14.24 10.06
N LEU A 9 -14.10 -14.62 9.93
CA LEU A 9 -14.95 -14.93 11.08
C LEU A 9 -14.49 -16.23 11.77
N GLU A 10 -14.07 -17.23 11.01
CA GLU A 10 -13.50 -18.47 11.55
C GLU A 10 -12.19 -18.19 12.31
N ILE A 11 -11.29 -17.40 11.72
CA ILE A 11 -10.05 -16.95 12.35
C ILE A 11 -10.34 -16.20 13.65
N LEU A 12 -11.27 -15.25 13.61
CA LEU A 12 -11.65 -14.46 14.78
C LEU A 12 -12.23 -15.35 15.87
N GLY A 13 -13.16 -16.25 15.53
CA GLY A 13 -13.76 -17.19 16.47
C GLY A 13 -12.73 -18.13 17.09
N PHE A 14 -11.79 -18.64 16.28
CA PHE A 14 -10.68 -19.47 16.77
C PHE A 14 -9.78 -18.69 17.73
N LEU A 15 -9.38 -17.47 17.38
CA LEU A 15 -8.51 -16.65 18.21
C LEU A 15 -9.20 -16.20 19.51
N GLN A 16 -10.50 -15.93 19.47
CA GLN A 16 -11.33 -15.65 20.65
C GLN A 16 -11.47 -16.89 21.53
N PHE A 17 -11.69 -18.07 20.95
CA PHE A 17 -11.70 -19.34 21.68
C PHE A 17 -10.37 -19.55 22.42
N LEU A 18 -9.24 -19.43 21.73
CA LEU A 18 -7.93 -19.56 22.36
C LEU A 18 -7.74 -18.55 23.49
N ALA A 19 -8.15 -17.29 23.30
CA ALA A 19 -8.05 -16.27 24.34
C ALA A 19 -8.91 -16.60 25.56
N MET A 20 -10.16 -17.00 25.34
CA MET A 20 -11.11 -17.33 26.41
C MET A 20 -10.64 -18.49 27.29
N TYR A 21 -9.99 -19.50 26.68
CA TYR A 21 -9.47 -20.66 27.40
C TYR A 21 -7.99 -20.52 27.82
N GLY A 22 -7.37 -19.34 27.62
CA GLY A 22 -5.96 -19.11 27.98
C GLY A 22 -4.95 -19.88 27.11
N LEU A 23 -5.38 -20.35 25.94
CA LEU A 23 -4.62 -21.21 25.04
C LEU A 23 -3.84 -20.42 23.98
N VAL A 24 -3.87 -19.08 23.95
CA VAL A 24 -3.07 -18.30 22.97
C VAL A 24 -1.58 -18.61 23.07
N SER A 25 -1.09 -18.98 24.25
CA SER A 25 0.30 -19.38 24.47
C SER A 25 0.70 -20.68 23.75
N SER A 26 -0.26 -21.47 23.24
CA SER A 26 0.03 -22.66 22.43
C SER A 26 0.40 -22.30 20.99
N LEU A 27 0.06 -21.09 20.53
CA LEU A 27 0.46 -20.57 19.23
C LEU A 27 1.88 -20.01 19.30
N ASN A 28 2.61 -20.18 18.19
CA ASN A 28 3.87 -19.46 18.02
C ASN A 28 3.63 -18.00 17.62
N GLU A 29 4.68 -17.18 17.72
CA GLU A 29 4.60 -15.74 17.44
C GLU A 29 4.19 -15.45 15.99
N ASP A 30 4.62 -16.28 15.03
CA ASP A 30 4.27 -16.13 13.61
C ASP A 30 2.79 -16.41 13.34
N GLU A 31 2.22 -17.40 14.02
CA GLU A 31 0.79 -17.73 13.93
C GLU A 31 -0.08 -16.60 14.48
N ILE A 32 0.25 -16.11 15.68
CA ILE A 32 -0.45 -14.98 16.30
C ILE A 32 -0.37 -13.75 15.39
N LEU A 33 0.82 -13.46 14.86
CA LEU A 33 1.05 -12.35 13.95
C LEU A 33 0.23 -12.48 12.66
N ASN A 34 0.16 -13.67 12.06
CA ASN A 34 -0.64 -13.89 10.84
C ASN A 34 -2.14 -13.66 11.09
N PHE A 35 -2.67 -14.15 12.21
CA PHE A 35 -4.07 -13.91 12.57
C PHE A 35 -4.35 -12.42 12.81
N LEU A 36 -3.47 -11.75 13.56
CA LEU A 36 -3.64 -10.33 13.88
C LEU A 36 -3.43 -9.43 12.66
N GLU A 37 -2.59 -9.81 11.71
CA GLU A 37 -2.47 -9.12 10.42
C GLU A 37 -3.74 -9.24 9.58
N MET A 38 -4.40 -10.41 9.58
CA MET A 38 -5.69 -10.57 8.91
C MET A 38 -6.78 -9.76 9.60
N ILE A 39 -6.79 -9.75 10.93
CA ILE A 39 -7.71 -8.95 11.74
C ILE A 39 -7.45 -7.45 11.53
N SER A 40 -6.18 -7.00 11.46
CA SER A 40 -5.85 -5.57 11.34
C SER A 40 -6.35 -4.93 10.06
N GLN A 41 -6.71 -5.71 9.04
CA GLN A 41 -7.28 -5.19 7.80
C GLN A 41 -8.80 -4.98 7.86
N ASN A 42 -9.45 -5.34 8.97
CA ASN A 42 -10.90 -5.27 9.14
C ASN A 42 -11.27 -4.60 10.47
N GLU A 43 -11.91 -3.44 10.38
CA GLU A 43 -12.32 -2.63 11.53
C GLU A 43 -13.21 -3.40 12.51
N TYR A 44 -14.21 -4.14 12.02
CA TYR A 44 -15.10 -4.95 12.86
C TYR A 44 -14.33 -6.06 13.60
N ALA A 45 -13.37 -6.71 12.94
CA ALA A 45 -12.56 -7.74 13.59
C ALA A 45 -11.64 -7.14 14.66
N LEU A 46 -11.11 -5.92 14.44
CA LEU A 46 -10.35 -5.18 15.45
C LEU A 46 -11.20 -4.83 16.67
N GLU A 47 -12.43 -4.37 16.44
CA GLU A 47 -13.37 -4.06 17.52
C GLU A 47 -13.69 -5.31 18.36
N LEU A 48 -13.97 -6.44 17.70
CA LEU A 48 -14.30 -7.71 18.37
C LEU A 48 -13.10 -8.39 19.05
N SER A 49 -11.87 -8.03 18.69
CA SER A 49 -10.64 -8.54 19.33
C SER A 49 -10.18 -7.69 20.52
N ARG A 50 -10.72 -6.47 20.68
CA ARG A 50 -10.38 -5.56 21.78
C ARG A 50 -10.52 -6.17 23.18
N PRO A 51 -11.58 -6.94 23.51
CA PRO A 51 -11.72 -7.56 24.85
C PRO A 51 -10.59 -8.55 25.19
N PHE A 52 -9.91 -9.09 24.18
CA PHE A 52 -8.89 -10.13 24.31
C PHE A 52 -7.47 -9.60 24.08
N ALA A 53 -7.29 -8.28 23.95
CA ALA A 53 -6.02 -7.63 23.65
C ALA A 53 -4.85 -8.08 24.53
N SER A 54 -5.12 -8.31 25.82
CA SER A 54 -4.12 -8.76 26.79
C SER A 54 -3.59 -10.17 26.48
N ALA A 55 -4.41 -11.05 25.93
CA ALA A 55 -4.02 -12.41 25.55
C ALA A 55 -3.13 -12.43 24.31
N TYR A 56 -3.27 -11.45 23.42
CA TYR A 56 -2.64 -11.43 22.10
C TYR A 56 -1.24 -10.83 22.03
N LYS A 57 -0.68 -10.33 23.15
CA LYS A 57 0.64 -9.69 23.17
C LYS A 57 0.76 -8.61 22.05
N ILE A 58 -0.25 -7.75 21.95
CA ILE A 58 -0.41 -6.79 20.84
C ILE A 58 0.83 -5.90 20.67
N SER A 59 1.49 -5.53 21.76
CA SER A 59 2.67 -4.68 21.68
C SER A 59 3.84 -5.36 20.97
N GLU A 60 4.08 -6.64 21.25
CA GLU A 60 5.12 -7.45 20.65
C GLU A 60 4.83 -7.66 19.15
N VAL A 61 3.56 -7.92 18.84
CA VAL A 61 3.08 -8.05 17.46
C VAL A 61 3.31 -6.77 16.65
N ILE A 62 2.99 -5.60 17.23
CA ILE A 62 3.25 -4.31 16.58
C ILE A 62 4.74 -4.11 16.30
N GLN A 63 5.62 -4.47 17.25
CA GLN A 63 7.08 -4.40 17.03
C GLN A 63 7.52 -5.31 15.89
N CYS A 64 6.99 -6.54 15.81
CA CYS A 64 7.25 -7.45 14.71
C CYS A 64 6.80 -6.88 13.35
N LEU A 65 5.61 -6.27 13.28
CA LEU A 65 5.11 -5.62 12.06
C LEU A 65 6.01 -4.46 11.61
N ILE A 66 6.46 -3.63 12.56
CA ILE A 66 7.40 -2.53 12.28
C ILE A 66 8.73 -3.09 11.75
N GLY A 67 9.27 -4.13 12.39
CA GLY A 67 10.48 -4.82 11.93
C GLY A 67 10.34 -5.39 10.52
N ARG A 68 9.15 -5.88 10.16
CA ARG A 68 8.78 -6.39 8.83
C ARG A 68 8.33 -5.32 7.84
N LYS A 69 8.42 -4.02 8.19
CA LYS A 69 7.97 -2.88 7.39
C LYS A 69 6.48 -2.88 7.01
N LYS A 70 5.64 -3.61 7.75
CA LYS A 70 4.18 -3.59 7.64
C LYS A 70 3.60 -2.44 8.48
N LEU A 71 4.00 -1.21 8.11
CA LEU A 71 3.75 -0.01 8.94
C LEU A 71 2.27 0.37 9.02
N ILE A 72 1.47 0.11 7.97
CA ILE A 72 0.03 0.39 8.00
C ILE A 72 -0.66 -0.51 9.02
N ASP A 73 -0.40 -1.82 8.99
CA ASP A 73 -1.00 -2.77 9.93
C ASP A 73 -0.58 -2.47 11.38
N ALA A 74 0.69 -2.08 11.58
CA ALA A 74 1.18 -1.62 12.88
C ALA A 74 0.41 -0.39 13.41
N VAL A 75 0.13 0.60 12.55
CA VAL A 75 -0.67 1.78 12.92
C VAL A 75 -2.09 1.39 13.26
N ARG A 76 -2.72 0.52 12.47
CA ARG A 76 -4.09 0.06 12.71
C ARG A 76 -4.24 -0.61 14.07
N LEU A 77 -3.32 -1.51 14.42
CA LEU A 77 -3.29 -2.13 15.74
C LEU A 77 -3.00 -1.10 16.84
N ALA A 78 -2.02 -0.22 16.65
CA ALA A 78 -1.69 0.80 17.65
C ALA A 78 -2.90 1.69 17.98
N CYS A 79 -3.63 2.15 16.96
CA CYS A 79 -4.84 2.96 17.15
C CYS A 79 -5.99 2.13 17.75
N ALA A 80 -6.27 0.94 17.20
CA ALA A 80 -7.38 0.10 17.65
C ALA A 80 -7.24 -0.39 19.10
N PHE A 81 -6.02 -0.54 19.60
CA PHE A 81 -5.73 -1.01 20.96
C PHE A 81 -5.24 0.09 21.91
N GLY A 82 -5.26 1.37 21.49
CA GLY A 82 -4.89 2.50 22.35
C GLY A 82 -3.41 2.56 22.74
N LEU A 83 -2.52 2.07 21.86
CA LEU A 83 -1.07 2.03 22.07
C LEU A 83 -0.31 3.14 21.32
N THR A 84 -1.00 4.23 20.99
CA THR A 84 -0.48 5.34 20.17
C THR A 84 0.65 6.11 20.86
N ASP A 85 0.73 6.10 22.19
CA ASP A 85 1.85 6.71 22.93
C ASP A 85 3.16 5.95 22.69
N LYS A 86 3.08 4.61 22.68
CA LYS A 86 4.23 3.72 22.44
C LYS A 86 4.58 3.62 20.97
N PHE A 87 3.57 3.66 20.10
CA PHE A 87 3.70 3.53 18.65
C PHE A 87 3.02 4.72 17.95
N PRO A 88 3.67 5.91 17.91
CA PRO A 88 3.06 7.12 17.38
C PRO A 88 2.63 6.96 15.90
N PRO A 89 1.33 7.06 15.58
CA PRO A 89 0.82 6.88 14.23
C PRO A 89 1.47 7.83 13.22
N ASN A 90 1.66 9.09 13.62
CA ASN A 90 2.28 10.11 12.76
C ASN A 90 3.69 9.72 12.30
N LYS A 91 4.52 9.16 13.17
CA LYS A 91 5.90 8.72 12.86
C LYS A 91 5.88 7.55 11.88
N LEU A 92 5.06 6.54 12.15
CA LEU A 92 4.95 5.34 11.33
C LEU A 92 4.39 5.63 9.93
N LEU A 93 3.32 6.45 9.85
CA LEU A 93 2.75 6.86 8.57
C LEU A 93 3.73 7.72 7.76
N THR A 94 4.49 8.60 8.44
CA THR A 94 5.53 9.39 7.77
C THR A 94 6.64 8.51 7.21
N GLU A 95 7.13 7.53 7.98
CA GLU A 95 8.13 6.56 7.50
C GLU A 95 7.62 5.77 6.28
N TYR A 96 6.36 5.31 6.33
CA TYR A 96 5.73 4.61 5.22
C TYR A 96 5.66 5.46 3.94
N MET A 97 5.28 6.73 4.07
CA MET A 97 5.24 7.67 2.94
C MET A 97 6.62 7.93 2.35
N GLU A 98 7.65 8.10 3.18
CA GLU A 98 9.02 8.28 2.69
C GLU A 98 9.54 7.04 1.98
N TYR A 99 9.22 5.84 2.48
CA TYR A 99 9.51 4.59 1.78
C TYR A 99 8.83 4.54 0.40
N ALA A 100 7.53 4.86 0.32
CA ALA A 100 6.79 4.89 -0.94
C ALA A 100 7.37 5.90 -1.96
N LYS A 101 7.77 7.10 -1.50
CA LYS A 101 8.44 8.12 -2.32
C LYS A 101 9.84 7.68 -2.80
N SER A 102 10.58 6.96 -1.97
CA SER A 102 11.93 6.50 -2.33
C SER A 102 11.91 5.57 -3.55
N CYS A 103 10.91 4.71 -3.66
CA CYS A 103 10.70 3.81 -4.80
C CYS A 103 10.54 4.59 -6.11
N THR A 104 9.83 5.72 -6.12
CA THR A 104 9.64 6.53 -7.34
C THR A 104 10.88 7.36 -7.67
N ARG A 105 11.60 7.89 -6.67
CA ARG A 105 12.88 8.59 -6.86
C ARG A 105 13.93 7.72 -7.54
N GLN A 106 14.16 6.51 -7.02
CA GLN A 106 15.15 5.59 -7.58
C GLN A 106 14.90 5.24 -9.06
N LEU A 107 13.66 5.33 -9.51
CA LEU A 107 13.25 5.04 -10.88
C LEU A 107 13.30 6.25 -11.82
N SER A 108 13.28 7.46 -11.25
CA SER A 108 13.52 8.69 -12.01
C SER A 108 15.00 8.86 -12.38
N GLU A 109 15.92 8.38 -11.53
CA GLU A 109 17.38 8.51 -11.69
C GLU A 109 17.97 7.46 -12.64
N LYS A 110 17.33 6.28 -12.78
CA LYS A 110 17.76 5.22 -13.69
C LYS A 110 17.15 5.40 -15.09
N LYS A 111 17.85 4.94 -16.15
CA LYS A 111 17.30 4.79 -17.52
C LYS A 111 16.25 3.67 -17.58
N LYS A 112 15.15 3.86 -16.86
CA LYS A 112 13.98 2.96 -16.79
C LYS A 112 12.97 3.29 -17.88
N SER A 113 12.24 2.28 -18.33
CA SER A 113 11.17 2.45 -19.32
C SER A 113 10.03 3.32 -18.78
N ILE A 114 9.25 3.93 -19.69
CA ILE A 114 8.07 4.72 -19.31
C ILE A 114 7.06 3.87 -18.52
N LYS A 115 6.89 2.60 -18.91
CA LYS A 115 6.00 1.64 -18.24
C LYS A 115 6.39 1.44 -16.77
N GLU A 116 7.67 1.20 -16.49
CA GLU A 116 8.15 1.03 -15.11
C GLU A 116 7.98 2.32 -14.27
N LYS A 117 8.20 3.49 -14.89
CA LYS A 117 7.99 4.78 -14.21
C LYS A 117 6.51 5.01 -13.87
N VAL A 118 5.59 4.61 -14.75
CA VAL A 118 4.14 4.70 -14.51
C VAL A 118 3.73 3.75 -13.39
N GLU A 119 4.17 2.49 -13.43
CA GLU A 119 3.84 1.48 -12.43
C GLU A 119 4.28 1.90 -11.02
N ALA A 120 5.48 2.48 -10.89
CA ALA A 120 5.96 2.96 -9.62
C ALA A 120 5.18 4.17 -9.10
N THR A 121 4.79 5.09 -9.99
CA THR A 121 3.90 6.19 -9.63
C THR A 121 2.54 5.67 -9.17
N ASP A 122 1.98 4.65 -9.83
CA ASP A 122 0.73 4.01 -9.40
C ASP A 122 0.88 3.37 -8.01
N LYS A 123 2.01 2.71 -7.73
CA LYS A 123 2.32 2.15 -6.40
C LYS A 123 2.41 3.24 -5.32
N GLU A 124 3.06 4.38 -5.60
CA GLU A 124 3.09 5.52 -4.66
C GLU A 124 1.68 6.07 -4.41
N ILE A 125 0.86 6.23 -5.46
CA ILE A 125 -0.53 6.71 -5.32
C ILE A 125 -1.36 5.76 -4.44
N VAL A 126 -1.26 4.44 -4.66
CA VAL A 126 -1.97 3.44 -3.85
C VAL A 126 -1.54 3.56 -2.38
N ALA A 127 -0.23 3.62 -2.11
CA ALA A 127 0.30 3.78 -0.76
C ALA A 127 -0.23 5.06 -0.08
N LEU A 128 -0.21 6.20 -0.78
CA LEU A 128 -0.72 7.47 -0.23
C LEU A 128 -2.22 7.43 0.02
N ARG A 129 -3.02 6.77 -0.83
CA ARG A 129 -4.46 6.56 -0.60
C ARG A 129 -4.72 5.68 0.62
N THR A 130 -3.90 4.65 0.83
CA THR A 130 -3.97 3.83 2.05
C THR A 130 -3.69 4.65 3.31
N VAL A 131 -2.73 5.58 3.26
CA VAL A 131 -2.46 6.50 4.38
C VAL A 131 -3.64 7.43 4.63
N VAL A 132 -4.23 8.02 3.58
CA VAL A 132 -5.44 8.87 3.72
C VAL A 132 -6.59 8.09 4.37
N GLN A 133 -6.83 6.86 3.92
CA GLN A 133 -7.86 6.02 4.53
C GLN A 133 -7.57 5.77 6.01
N CYS A 134 -6.34 5.42 6.36
CA CYS A 134 -5.93 5.22 7.75
C CYS A 134 -6.06 6.50 8.61
N ILE A 135 -5.88 7.69 8.02
CA ILE A 135 -6.09 8.95 8.75
C ILE A 135 -7.58 9.14 9.07
N ILE A 136 -8.46 8.81 8.13
CA ILE A 136 -9.91 8.88 8.29
C ILE A 136 -10.40 7.84 9.32
N ASP A 137 -9.96 6.58 9.18
CA ASP A 137 -10.42 5.46 10.02
C ASP A 137 -10.11 5.66 11.52
N TYR A 138 -9.11 6.48 11.86
CA TYR A 138 -8.67 6.70 13.25
C TYR A 138 -8.61 8.18 13.65
N ASP A 139 -9.31 9.06 12.93
CA ASP A 139 -9.41 10.49 13.24
C ASP A 139 -8.05 11.21 13.44
N LEU A 140 -7.06 10.87 12.61
CA LEU A 140 -5.68 11.35 12.75
C LEU A 140 -5.42 12.72 12.08
N GLU A 141 -6.45 13.39 11.58
CA GLU A 141 -6.34 14.65 10.80
C GLU A 141 -5.60 15.77 11.56
N SER A 142 -5.76 15.83 12.89
CA SER A 142 -5.07 16.82 13.72
C SER A 142 -3.55 16.59 13.79
N GLN A 143 -3.11 15.35 13.68
CA GLN A 143 -1.69 14.96 13.76
C GLN A 143 -1.04 14.94 12.38
N LEU A 144 -1.80 14.54 11.36
CA LEU A 144 -1.34 14.40 9.98
C LEU A 144 -2.46 14.83 9.03
N PRO A 145 -2.50 16.10 8.61
CA PRO A 145 -3.55 16.61 7.74
C PRO A 145 -3.53 15.91 6.37
N SER A 146 -4.63 15.24 6.00
CA SER A 146 -4.75 14.50 4.74
C SER A 146 -4.69 15.40 3.51
N SER A 147 -5.03 16.68 3.66
CA SER A 147 -5.02 17.68 2.58
C SER A 147 -3.66 17.78 1.85
N THR A 148 -2.54 17.66 2.58
CA THR A 148 -1.19 17.69 2.00
C THR A 148 -0.92 16.44 1.17
N ILE A 149 -1.42 15.29 1.63
CA ILE A 149 -1.27 14.00 0.96
C ILE A 149 -2.13 13.94 -0.30
N LEU A 150 -3.37 14.43 -0.25
CA LEU A 150 -4.27 14.54 -1.40
C LEU A 150 -3.68 15.42 -2.52
N LYS A 151 -3.07 16.56 -2.16
CA LYS A 151 -2.36 17.41 -3.13
C LYS A 151 -1.21 16.67 -3.82
N ARG A 152 -0.47 15.84 -3.09
CA ARG A 152 0.59 15.00 -3.65
C ARG A 152 0.03 13.94 -4.59
N ILE A 153 -1.07 13.28 -4.24
CA ILE A 153 -1.75 12.31 -5.12
C ILE A 153 -2.15 12.97 -6.44
N ALA A 154 -2.79 14.14 -6.40
CA ALA A 154 -3.19 14.88 -7.61
C ALA A 154 -1.99 15.24 -8.51
N LEU A 155 -0.87 15.65 -7.91
CA LEU A 155 0.37 15.92 -8.65
C LEU A 155 0.91 14.65 -9.34
N LEU A 156 0.93 13.52 -8.64
CA LEU A 156 1.40 12.25 -9.19
C LEU A 156 0.51 11.75 -10.34
N GLU A 157 -0.81 11.92 -10.22
CA GLU A 157 -1.77 11.60 -11.29
C GLU A 157 -1.52 12.44 -12.54
N LYS A 158 -1.26 13.74 -12.38
CA LYS A 158 -0.89 14.63 -13.49
C LYS A 158 0.40 14.17 -14.17
N ILE A 159 1.48 13.96 -13.40
CA ILE A 159 2.78 13.50 -13.92
C ILE A 159 2.64 12.17 -14.67
N LYS A 160 1.81 11.24 -14.15
CA LYS A 160 1.54 9.96 -14.80
C LYS A 160 0.87 10.15 -16.16
N ASN A 161 -0.13 11.01 -16.25
CA ASN A 161 -0.85 11.26 -17.50
C ASN A 161 0.07 11.93 -18.54
N ASP A 162 0.87 12.91 -18.12
CA ASP A 162 1.83 13.59 -19.01
C ASP A 162 2.86 12.62 -19.61
N ARG A 163 3.36 11.67 -18.80
CA ARG A 163 4.26 10.60 -19.27
C ARG A 163 3.60 9.67 -20.29
N ARG A 164 2.33 9.30 -20.08
CA ARG A 164 1.56 8.47 -21.02
C ARG A 164 1.32 9.19 -22.33
N HIS A 165 0.92 10.46 -22.29
CA HIS A 165 0.72 11.27 -23.49
C HIS A 165 2.00 11.46 -24.29
N SER A 166 3.13 11.71 -23.61
CA SER A 166 4.44 11.83 -24.26
C SER A 166 4.81 10.51 -24.96
N ALA A 167 4.64 9.36 -24.30
CA ALA A 167 4.95 8.06 -24.89
C ALA A 167 4.18 7.77 -26.18
N LEU A 168 2.86 8.02 -26.16
CA LEU A 168 1.99 7.83 -27.31
C LEU A 168 2.38 8.75 -28.48
N PHE A 169 2.73 10.00 -28.17
CA PHE A 169 3.19 10.96 -29.17
C PHE A 169 4.49 10.51 -29.86
N PHE A 170 5.47 10.00 -29.12
CA PHE A 170 6.70 9.48 -29.73
C PHE A 170 6.46 8.20 -30.55
N GLN A 171 5.62 7.28 -30.07
CA GLN A 171 5.25 6.07 -30.82
C GLN A 171 4.56 6.41 -32.16
N SER A 172 3.64 7.38 -32.15
CA SER A 172 2.98 7.80 -33.39
C SER A 172 3.94 8.41 -34.42
N LYS A 173 5.02 9.07 -34.00
CA LYS A 173 6.02 9.64 -34.90
C LYS A 173 6.91 8.57 -35.52
N ASP A 174 7.33 7.59 -34.73
CA ASP A 174 8.15 6.48 -35.21
C ASP A 174 7.38 5.63 -36.24
N GLU A 175 6.10 5.35 -35.97
CA GLU A 175 5.22 4.63 -36.90
C GLU A 175 5.00 5.40 -38.22
N GLN A 176 4.79 6.73 -38.15
CA GLN A 176 4.67 7.58 -39.33
C GLN A 176 5.95 7.61 -40.17
N GLN A 177 7.13 7.71 -39.54
CA GLN A 177 8.41 7.65 -40.25
C GLN A 177 8.65 6.28 -40.90
N GLN A 178 8.33 5.18 -40.21
CA GLN A 178 8.48 3.84 -40.76
C GLN A 178 7.57 3.59 -41.98
N GLN A 179 6.32 4.05 -41.92
CA GLN A 179 5.38 3.95 -43.05
C GLN A 179 5.84 4.77 -44.26
N GLN A 180 6.39 5.98 -44.04
CA GLN A 180 6.99 6.78 -45.11
C GLN A 180 8.20 6.09 -45.75
N LEU A 181 9.09 5.51 -44.95
CA LEU A 181 10.29 4.83 -45.47
C LEU A 181 9.92 3.58 -46.29
N GLN A 182 8.94 2.80 -45.82
CA GLN A 182 8.46 1.61 -46.53
C GLN A 182 7.74 1.95 -47.85
N SER A 183 6.97 3.04 -47.90
CA SER A 183 6.31 3.48 -49.12
C SER A 183 7.31 3.99 -50.16
N GLN A 184 8.37 4.70 -49.75
CA GLN A 184 9.47 5.09 -50.65
C GLN A 184 10.24 3.88 -51.20
N LEU A 185 10.55 2.88 -50.38
CA LEU A 185 11.23 1.65 -50.81
C LEU A 185 10.40 0.82 -51.80
N LYS A 186 9.07 0.80 -51.65
CA LYS A 186 8.17 0.11 -52.59
C LYS A 186 8.10 0.81 -53.95
N GLN A 187 8.06 2.15 -53.98
CA GLN A 187 8.08 2.92 -55.22
C GLN A 187 9.39 2.76 -56.00
N HIS A 188 10.52 2.61 -55.30
CA HIS A 188 11.82 2.43 -55.94
C HIS A 188 12.03 1.04 -56.55
N LYS A 189 11.35 0.00 -56.03
CA LYS A 189 11.39 -1.37 -56.57
C LYS A 189 10.47 -1.59 -57.77
N SER A 190 9.42 -0.78 -57.94
CA SER A 190 8.47 -0.90 -59.06
C SER A 190 8.93 -0.21 -60.35
N LYS A 191 10.04 0.53 -60.30
CA LYS A 191 10.63 1.27 -61.44
C LYS A 191 11.88 0.60 -62.04
N LYS A 192 12.15 -0.65 -61.65
CA LYS A 192 13.26 -1.47 -62.13
C LYS A 192 12.69 -2.73 -62.76
#